data_AF-A0A087W053-F1
#
_entry.id   AF-A0A087W053-F1
#
_cell.length_a   1.000
_cell.length_b   1.000
_cell.length_c   1.000
_cell.angle_alpha   90.00
_cell.angle_beta   90.00
_cell.angle_gamma   90.00
#
_symmetry.space_group_name_H-M   'P 1'
#
loop_
_entity.id
_entity.type
_entity.pdbx_description
1 polymer ?
#
loop_
_entity_poly.entity_id
_entity_poly.type
_entity_poly.pdbx_seq_one_letter_code
_entity_poly.pdbx_strand_id
1 'polypeptide(L)' 'MWYEIIPSFAIMLGAAALMDPLCKVSAYLLYGRWSGFDFFHERGDFAIFLRDRDVAGTHWRMQGLETIED' A
#
# COMPACT_ATOMS: atom_id res chain seq x y z
N MET A 1 -29.64 30.42 0.07
CA MET A 1 -30.19 29.56 -1.00
C MET A 1 -29.77 28.13 -0.72
N TRP A 2 -30.64 27.11 -0.84
CA TRP A 2 -30.30 25.75 -0.34
C TRP A 2 -29.17 25.06 -1.11
N TYR A 3 -28.95 25.45 -2.37
CA TYR A 3 -27.91 24.89 -3.24
C TYR A 3 -26.49 25.40 -2.94
N GLU A 4 -26.33 26.43 -2.10
CA GLU A 4 -25.02 26.97 -1.71
C GLU A 4 -24.18 25.95 -0.92
N ILE A 5 -24.79 24.88 -0.41
CA ILE A 5 -24.09 23.80 0.31
C ILE A 5 -23.42 22.79 -0.64
N ILE A 6 -23.84 22.74 -1.91
CA ILE A 6 -23.39 21.74 -2.88
C ILE A 6 -21.88 21.80 -3.13
N PRO A 7 -21.23 22.97 -3.29
CA PRO A 7 -19.78 23.05 -3.47
C PRO A 7 -19.01 22.48 -2.28
N SER A 8 -19.43 22.79 -1.05
CA SER A 8 -18.80 22.28 0.17
C SER A 8 -18.94 20.76 0.27
N PHE A 9 -20.11 20.21 -0.06
CA PHE A 9 -20.33 18.76 -0.10
C PHE A 9 -19.48 18.07 -1.18
N ALA A 10 -19.36 18.68 -2.35
CA ALA A 10 -18.56 18.15 -3.46
C ALA A 10 -17.06 18.11 -3.09
N ILE A 11 -16.54 19.13 -2.41
CA ILE A 11 -15.15 19.15 -1.93
C ILE A 11 -14.94 18.03 -0.90
N MET A 12 -15.87 17.86 0.04
CA MET A 12 -15.76 16.82 1.07
C MET A 12 -15.78 15.41 0.44
N LEU A 13 -16.70 15.16 -0.50
CA LEU A 13 -16.77 13.89 -1.23
C LEU A 13 -15.53 13.66 -2.10
N GLY A 14 -15.06 14.70 -2.79
CA GLY A 14 -13.84 14.62 -3.61
C GLY A 14 -12.61 14.29 -2.77
N ALA A 15 -12.44 14.93 -1.61
CA ALA A 15 -11.35 14.63 -0.70
C ALA A 15 -11.42 13.18 -0.16
N ALA A 16 -12.62 12.72 0.23
CA ALA A 16 -12.82 11.35 0.70
C ALA A 16 -12.54 10.32 -0.39
N ALA A 17 -13.00 10.56 -1.63
CA ALA A 17 -12.79 9.67 -2.76
C ALA A 17 -11.32 9.60 -3.21
N LEU A 18 -10.53 10.66 -2.98
CA LEU A 18 -9.12 10.70 -3.32
C LEU A 18 -8.21 9.96 -2.34
N MET A 19 -8.68 9.68 -1.11
CA MET A 19 -7.86 9.00 -0.09
C MET A 19 -7.39 7.61 -0.54
N ASP A 20 -8.30 6.76 -1.03
CA ASP A 20 -7.98 5.41 -1.48
C ASP A 20 -6.97 5.35 -2.64
N PRO A 21 -7.14 6.10 -3.75
CA PRO A 21 -6.17 6.10 -4.83
C PRO A 21 -4.83 6.71 -4.40
N LEU A 22 -4.81 7.74 -3.55
CA LEU A 22 -3.57 8.30 -3.03
C LEU A 22 -2.80 7.28 -2.18
N CYS A 23 -3.50 6.55 -1.30
CA CYS A 23 -2.91 5.47 -0.52
C CYS A 23 -2.34 4.37 -1.44
N LYS A 24 -3.08 3.93 -2.45
CA LYS A 24 -2.60 2.91 -3.41
C LYS A 24 -1.39 3.36 -4.22
N VAL A 25 -1.39 4.60 -4.71
CA VAL A 25 -0.25 5.18 -5.44
C VAL A 25 0.96 5.30 -4.52
N SER A 26 0.78 5.74 -3.29
CA SER A 26 1.88 5.80 -2.30
C SER A 26 2.42 4.41 -1.98
N ALA A 27 1.55 3.40 -1.85
CA ALA A 27 1.95 2.02 -1.62
C ALA A 27 2.74 1.46 -2.81
N TYR A 28 2.38 1.83 -4.04
CA TYR A 28 3.13 1.44 -5.22
C TYR A 28 4.50 2.12 -5.29
N LEU A 29 4.57 3.43 -5.02
CA LEU A 29 5.83 4.18 -5.04
C LEU A 29 6.81 3.73 -3.97
N LEU A 30 6.30 3.40 -2.78
CA LEU A 30 7.12 2.87 -1.71
C LEU A 30 7.42 1.40 -2.01
N TYR A 31 6.39 0.54 -2.04
CA TYR A 31 6.53 -0.91 -1.97
C TYR A 31 6.64 -1.65 -3.31
N GLY A 32 6.51 -0.95 -4.44
CA GLY A 32 6.45 -1.57 -5.77
C GLY A 32 5.20 -2.42 -6.01
N ARG A 33 4.18 -2.32 -5.15
CA ARG A 33 2.96 -3.13 -5.20
C ARG A 33 1.71 -2.27 -5.07
N TRP A 34 0.66 -2.65 -5.78
CA TRP A 34 -0.65 -1.97 -5.75
C TRP A 34 -1.46 -2.32 -4.50
N SER A 35 -1.19 -3.46 -3.87
CA SER A 35 -1.65 -3.79 -2.53
C SER A 35 -0.58 -3.40 -1.52
N GLY A 36 -0.96 -2.56 -0.55
CA GLY A 36 -0.09 -2.26 0.59
C GLY A 36 0.16 -3.54 1.40
N PHE A 37 1.30 -3.60 2.10
CA PHE A 37 1.55 -4.65 3.07
C PHE A 37 0.63 -4.47 4.26
N ASP A 38 -0.08 -5.53 4.63
CA ASP A 38 -0.88 -5.55 5.85
C ASP A 38 0.03 -5.98 7.01
N PHE A 39 0.86 -5.05 7.49
CA PHE A 39 1.95 -5.35 8.45
C PHE A 39 1.48 -5.91 9.80
N PHE A 40 0.20 -5.78 10.11
CA PHE A 40 -0.37 -6.06 11.41
C PHE A 40 -1.62 -6.95 11.35
N HIS A 41 -1.90 -7.57 10.20
CA HIS A 41 -3.04 -8.49 10.07
C HIS A 41 -2.82 -9.72 10.94
N GLU A 42 -1.65 -10.36 10.80
CA GLU A 42 -1.24 -11.48 11.62
C GLU A 42 0.01 -11.18 12.46
N ARG A 43 0.10 -11.88 13.58
CA ARG A 43 1.23 -11.78 14.50
C ARG A 43 2.44 -12.50 13.89
N GLY A 44 3.18 -11.79 13.05
CA GLY A 44 4.36 -12.34 12.37
C GLY A 44 4.66 -11.70 11.01
N ASP A 45 3.69 -11.02 10.39
CA ASP A 45 3.84 -10.44 9.06
C ASP A 45 4.99 -9.44 8.97
N PHE A 46 5.17 -8.64 10.02
CA PHE A 46 6.31 -7.73 10.09
C PHE A 46 7.67 -8.45 10.16
N ALA A 47 7.73 -9.60 10.84
CA ALA A 47 8.96 -10.40 10.88
C ALA A 47 9.26 -11.07 9.53
N ILE A 48 8.23 -11.53 8.83
CA ILE A 48 8.35 -12.06 7.46
C ILE A 48 8.82 -10.95 6.51
N PHE A 49 8.25 -9.75 6.61
CA PHE A 49 8.68 -8.60 5.82
C PHE A 49 10.16 -8.25 6.02
N LEU A 50 10.64 -8.27 7.28
CA LEU A 50 12.06 -8.05 7.57
C LEU A 50 12.95 -9.16 7.00
N ARG A 51 12.52 -10.42 7.09
CA ARG A 51 13.24 -11.56 6.51
C ARG A 51 13.33 -11.47 4.98
N ASP A 52 12.24 -11.11 4.30
CA ASP A 52 12.22 -10.94 2.85
C ASP A 52 13.18 -9.84 2.41
N ARG A 53 13.27 -8.75 3.18
CA ARG A 53 14.28 -7.70 2.95
C ARG A 53 15.70 -8.24 3.06
N ASP A 54 15.99 -9.05 4.06
CA ASP A 54 17.35 -9.57 4.28
C ASP A 54 17.75 -10.58 3.19
N VAL A 55 16.80 -11.35 2.67
CA VAL A 55 17.01 -12.32 1.58
C VAL A 55 17.14 -11.63 0.21
N ALA A 56 16.25 -10.69 -0.11
CA ALA A 56 16.22 -10.04 -1.42
C ALA A 56 17.04 -8.75 -1.53
N GLY A 57 17.54 -8.22 -0.40
CA GLY A 57 18.23 -6.94 -0.30
C GLY A 57 17.32 -5.70 -0.49
N THR A 58 16.04 -5.89 -0.85
CA THR A 58 15.05 -4.83 -1.10
C THR A 58 13.66 -5.33 -0.75
N HIS A 59 12.71 -4.44 -0.43
CA HIS A 59 11.36 -4.85 0.02
C HIS A 59 10.38 -5.12 -1.13
N TRP A 60 10.78 -4.79 -2.35
CA TRP A 60 9.93 -4.83 -3.55
C TRP A 60 10.19 -6.07 -4.40
N ARG A 61 11.41 -6.62 -4.34
CA ARG A 61 11.85 -7.74 -5.16
C ARG A 61 11.55 -9.04 -4.44
N MET A 62 10.60 -9.81 -4.96
CA MET A 62 10.34 -11.17 -4.47
C MET A 62 11.44 -12.11 -4.96
N GLN A 63 11.85 -13.04 -4.09
CA GLN A 63 12.64 -14.20 -4.48
C GLN A 63 11.74 -15.43 -4.47
N GLY A 64 11.61 -16.08 -5.62
CA GLY A 64 10.96 -17.36 -5.77
C GLY A 64 11.94 -18.52 -5.70
N LEU A 65 11.53 -19.65 -6.28
CA LEU A 65 12.33 -20.88 -6.31
C LEU A 65 13.61 -20.74 -7.12
N GLU A 66 13.76 -19.68 -7.93
CA GLU A 66 14.97 -19.41 -8.72
C GLU A 66 16.24 -19.15 -7.87
N THR A 67 16.08 -18.98 -6.55
CA THR A 67 17.20 -18.73 -5.63
C THR A 67 17.66 -19.96 -4.84
N ILE A 68 16.98 -21.09 -5.00
CA ILE A 68 17.34 -22.35 -4.34
C ILE A 68 18.22 -23.14 -5.32
N GLU A 69 19.44 -23.49 -4.90
CA GLU A 69 20.30 -24.41 -5.65
C GLU A 69 19.76 -25.85 -5.52
N ASP A 70 19.80 -26.63 -6.61
CA ASP A 70 19.30 -28.03 -6.69
C ASP A 70 19.94 -28.98 -5.67
#